data_AF-A0A2D9HWB6-F1
#
_entry.id   AF-A0A2D9HWB6-F1
#
_cell.length_a   1.000
_cell.length_b   1.000
_cell.length_c   1.000
_cell.angle_alpha   90.00
_cell.angle_beta   90.00
_cell.angle_gamma   90.00
#
_symmetry.space_group_name_H-M   'P 1'
#
loop_
_entity.id
_entity.type
_entity.pdbx_description
1 polymer ?
#
loop_
_entity_poly.entity_id
_entity_poly.type
_entity_poly.pdbx_seq_one_letter_code
_entity_poly.pdbx_strand_id
1 'polypeptide(L)'
;MSLNTLIAFLLAFGLFIFAIVSQTNNYLIFVDPFSFVMVIGGTLAATFLGQEYRYVMLALRSIFSMFAVYRAGRNVLNQDVGRLIQWGYLAQQKGLIGLEAEVKKVQGDEFLSFGVENLLSGYTGEELRETLEITADKTFERNLVPANILKGMGATAPAFGMIGTLVGLIIMLSSLGADPKDLGIGLAVALNTTLYGVLFARLILIPAASKLTQRQQIQRFRHELITEGLVMLAERRSPRYIADRMNSFLDPNIRFDIDKQAK
;
A
#
# COMPACT_ATOMS: atom_id res chain seq x y z
N MET A 1 4.64 -13.05 7.70
CA MET A 1 3.66 -12.70 6.65
C MET A 1 2.32 -12.42 7.32
N SER A 2 1.45 -11.57 6.77
CA SER A 2 0.11 -11.40 7.33
C SER A 2 -0.74 -12.64 7.01
N LEU A 3 -0.96 -13.49 8.01
CA LEU A 3 -1.65 -14.79 7.88
C LEU A 3 -3.00 -14.64 7.18
N ASN A 4 -3.79 -13.63 7.55
CA ASN A 4 -5.11 -13.38 6.98
C ASN A 4 -5.08 -13.13 5.47
N THR A 5 -4.08 -12.38 4.99
CA THR A 5 -3.95 -12.11 3.54
C THR A 5 -3.48 -13.33 2.78
N LEU A 6 -2.62 -14.15 3.38
CA LEU A 6 -2.22 -15.42 2.77
C LEU A 6 -3.42 -16.38 2.68
N ILE A 7 -4.19 -16.51 3.75
CA ILE A 7 -5.40 -17.34 3.78
C ILE A 7 -6.42 -16.84 2.74
N ALA A 8 -6.70 -15.53 2.69
CA ALA A 8 -7.65 -14.98 1.73
C ALA A 8 -7.18 -15.19 0.27
N PHE A 9 -5.88 -15.02 0.00
CA PHE A 9 -5.30 -15.28 -1.31
C PHE A 9 -5.40 -16.75 -1.70
N LEU A 10 -5.04 -17.67 -0.80
CA LEU A 10 -5.15 -19.11 -1.02
C LEU A 10 -6.60 -19.55 -1.19
N LEU A 11 -7.54 -18.97 -0.46
CA LEU A 11 -8.96 -19.27 -0.58
C LEU A 11 -9.51 -18.78 -1.93
N ALA A 12 -9.12 -17.59 -2.39
CA ALA A 12 -9.54 -17.07 -3.69
C ALA A 12 -9.04 -17.94 -4.86
N PHE A 13 -7.75 -18.30 -4.85
CA PHE A 13 -7.19 -19.23 -5.85
C PHE A 13 -7.74 -20.64 -5.68
N GLY A 14 -7.93 -21.10 -4.44
CA GLY A 14 -8.42 -22.43 -4.10
C GLY A 14 -9.85 -22.66 -4.58
N LEU A 15 -10.75 -21.69 -4.42
CA LEU A 15 -12.11 -21.77 -4.95
C LEU A 15 -12.13 -21.88 -6.48
N PHE A 16 -11.25 -21.14 -7.15
CA PHE A 16 -11.11 -21.19 -8.60
C PHE A 16 -10.58 -22.54 -9.10
N ILE A 17 -9.51 -23.03 -8.48
CA ILE A 17 -8.93 -24.35 -8.77
C ILE A 17 -9.94 -25.46 -8.49
N PHE A 18 -10.64 -25.39 -7.35
CA PHE A 18 -11.68 -26.34 -6.98
C PHE A 18 -12.80 -26.40 -8.03
N ALA A 19 -13.25 -25.25 -8.53
CA ALA A 19 -14.27 -25.19 -9.58
C ALA A 19 -13.78 -25.86 -10.89
N ILE A 20 -12.54 -25.62 -11.31
CA ILE A 20 -11.96 -26.26 -12.51
C ILE A 20 -11.86 -27.78 -12.32
N VAL A 21 -11.29 -28.22 -11.19
CA VAL A 21 -11.04 -29.64 -10.93
C VAL A 21 -12.33 -30.43 -10.76
N SER A 22 -13.38 -29.80 -10.23
CA SER A 22 -14.68 -30.44 -10.04
C SER A 22 -15.45 -30.62 -11.35
N GLN A 23 -15.18 -29.81 -12.37
CA GLN A 23 -15.94 -29.80 -13.63
C GLN A 23 -15.24 -30.52 -14.78
N THR A 24 -13.91 -30.62 -14.75
CA THR A 24 -13.13 -31.12 -15.90
C THR A 24 -11.89 -31.90 -15.45
N ASN A 25 -11.59 -33.03 -16.11
CA ASN A 25 -10.36 -33.82 -15.87
C ASN A 25 -9.15 -33.34 -16.68
N ASN A 26 -9.37 -32.50 -17.69
CA ASN A 26 -8.33 -31.93 -18.55
C ASN A 26 -8.03 -30.47 -18.18
N TYR A 27 -7.19 -30.26 -17.16
CA TYR A 27 -6.85 -28.94 -16.64
C TYR A 27 -5.91 -28.14 -17.56
N LEU A 28 -5.18 -28.83 -18.45
CA LEU A 28 -4.21 -28.22 -19.35
C LEU A 28 -4.86 -27.25 -20.36
N ILE A 29 -6.17 -27.36 -20.58
CA ILE A 29 -6.94 -26.47 -21.47
C ILE A 29 -6.90 -25.01 -20.97
N PHE A 30 -6.80 -24.81 -19.65
CA PHE A 30 -6.74 -23.49 -19.03
C PHE A 30 -5.32 -22.92 -18.97
N VAL A 31 -4.32 -23.62 -19.52
CA VAL A 31 -2.92 -23.18 -19.54
C VAL A 31 -2.48 -22.98 -20.98
N ASP A 32 -2.68 -21.77 -21.49
CA ASP A 32 -2.25 -21.35 -22.82
C ASP A 32 -1.13 -20.28 -22.71
N PRO A 33 0.12 -20.62 -23.10
CA PRO A 33 1.23 -19.68 -23.07
C PRO A 33 0.99 -18.42 -23.92
N PHE A 34 0.29 -18.54 -25.05
CA PHE A 34 0.05 -17.39 -25.94
C PHE A 34 -0.91 -16.38 -25.29
N SER A 35 -2.01 -16.86 -24.72
CA SER A 35 -2.95 -16.05 -23.94
C SER A 35 -2.25 -15.36 -22.75
N PHE A 36 -1.35 -16.07 -22.06
CA PHE A 36 -0.60 -15.52 -20.93
C PHE A 36 0.31 -14.38 -21.37
N VAL A 37 1.09 -14.58 -22.45
CA VAL A 37 1.99 -13.56 -23.00
C VAL A 37 1.22 -12.35 -23.51
N MET A 38 0.09 -12.53 -24.19
CA MET A 38 -0.72 -11.41 -24.67
C MET A 38 -1.24 -10.54 -23.51
N VAL A 39 -1.75 -11.16 -22.45
CA VAL A 39 -2.34 -10.43 -21.34
C VAL A 39 -1.28 -9.81 -20.45
N ILE A 40 -0.36 -10.62 -19.91
CA ILE A 40 0.63 -10.14 -18.95
C ILE A 40 1.73 -9.34 -19.65
N GLY A 41 2.23 -9.84 -20.79
CA GLY A 41 3.19 -9.12 -21.60
C GLY A 41 2.61 -7.82 -22.14
N GLY A 42 1.37 -7.82 -22.63
CA GLY A 42 0.68 -6.61 -23.06
C GLY A 42 0.48 -5.59 -21.94
N THR A 43 0.02 -6.05 -20.77
CA THR A 43 -0.13 -5.19 -19.58
C THR A 43 1.20 -4.56 -19.17
N LEU A 44 2.27 -5.35 -19.09
CA LEU A 44 3.60 -4.86 -18.74
C LEU A 44 4.12 -3.87 -19.78
N ALA A 45 4.02 -4.21 -21.07
CA ALA A 45 4.45 -3.34 -22.16
C ALA A 45 3.70 -1.99 -22.13
N ALA A 46 2.38 -2.00 -22.01
CA ALA A 46 1.58 -0.78 -21.90
C ALA A 46 1.97 0.06 -20.66
N THR A 47 2.32 -0.61 -19.56
CA THR A 47 2.77 0.07 -18.35
C THR A 47 4.13 0.74 -18.55
N PHE A 48 5.10 0.05 -19.19
CA PHE A 48 6.40 0.62 -19.52
C PHE A 48 6.32 1.73 -20.58
N LEU A 49 5.33 1.69 -21.48
CA LEU A 49 5.09 2.79 -22.42
C LEU A 49 4.53 4.03 -21.73
N GLY A 50 3.71 3.86 -20.68
CA GLY A 50 3.02 4.95 -19.99
C GLY A 50 3.73 5.48 -18.74
N GLN A 51 4.77 4.81 -18.23
CA GLN A 51 5.39 5.11 -16.93
C GLN A 51 6.90 4.91 -16.96
N GLU A 52 7.62 5.66 -16.12
CA GLU A 52 9.08 5.55 -15.99
C GLU A 52 9.50 4.19 -15.41
N TYR A 53 10.54 3.60 -16.02
CA TYR A 53 11.05 2.26 -15.72
C TYR A 53 11.29 2.02 -14.22
N ARG A 54 11.88 3.00 -13.53
CA ARG A 54 12.19 2.93 -12.10
C ARG A 54 10.93 2.68 -11.25
N TYR A 55 9.85 3.39 -11.55
CA TYR A 55 8.61 3.27 -10.76
C TYR A 55 7.84 1.99 -11.09
N VAL A 56 7.89 1.53 -12.34
CA VAL A 56 7.31 0.23 -12.74
C VAL A 56 7.99 -0.90 -11.99
N MET A 57 9.32 -0.92 -11.93
CA MET A 57 10.06 -1.95 -11.18
C MET A 57 9.77 -1.90 -9.68
N LEU A 58 9.61 -0.70 -9.11
CA LEU A 58 9.22 -0.55 -7.71
C LEU A 58 7.79 -1.08 -7.46
N ALA A 59 6.85 -0.81 -8.37
CA ALA A 59 5.48 -1.32 -8.31
C ALA A 59 5.43 -2.85 -8.35
N LEU A 60 6.15 -3.48 -9.27
CA LEU A 60 6.21 -4.93 -9.38
C LEU A 60 6.79 -5.60 -8.12
N ARG A 61 7.88 -5.05 -7.57
CA ARG A 61 8.44 -5.52 -6.29
C ARG A 61 7.46 -5.34 -5.13
N SER A 62 6.67 -4.28 -5.17
CA SER A 62 5.70 -3.96 -4.11
C SER A 62 4.53 -4.95 -4.06
N ILE A 63 4.28 -5.75 -5.10
CA ILE A 63 3.28 -6.83 -5.08
C ILE A 63 3.59 -7.81 -3.95
N PHE A 64 4.85 -8.23 -3.78
CA PHE A 64 5.25 -9.16 -2.71
C PHE A 64 5.10 -8.56 -1.31
N SER A 65 5.21 -7.24 -1.20
CA SER A 65 5.00 -6.54 0.07
C SER A 65 3.56 -6.71 0.59
N MET A 66 2.60 -7.06 -0.27
CA MET A 66 1.22 -7.38 0.14
C MET A 66 1.20 -8.49 1.19
N PHE A 67 2.11 -9.47 1.12
CA PHE A 67 2.18 -10.57 2.09
C PHE A 67 2.98 -10.23 3.35
N ALA A 68 3.72 -9.12 3.37
CA ALA A 68 4.48 -8.70 4.53
C ALA A 68 3.56 -8.26 5.69
N VAL A 69 4.02 -8.49 6.93
CA VAL A 69 3.33 -7.96 8.12
C VAL A 69 3.57 -6.47 8.17
N TYR A 70 2.49 -5.69 8.22
CA TYR A 70 2.58 -4.26 8.42
C TYR A 70 2.70 -3.97 9.92
N ARG A 71 3.85 -3.41 10.34
CA ARG A 71 4.18 -3.22 11.76
C ARG A 71 3.73 -1.86 12.32
N ALA A 72 3.36 -0.89 11.48
CA ALA A 72 2.82 0.39 11.92
C ALA A 72 1.31 0.29 12.24
N GLY A 73 1.01 -0.44 13.32
CA GLY A 73 -0.34 -0.61 13.84
C GLY A 73 -0.64 0.30 15.04
N ARG A 74 -1.79 0.06 15.69
CA ARG A 74 -2.30 0.81 16.86
C ARG A 74 -1.26 0.99 17.99
N ASN A 75 -0.44 -0.03 18.23
CA ASN A 75 0.61 0.03 19.27
C ASN A 75 1.68 1.08 18.98
N VAL A 76 2.04 1.29 17.72
CA VAL A 76 3.04 2.29 17.33
C VAL A 76 2.50 3.69 17.56
N LEU A 77 1.22 3.94 17.20
CA LEU A 77 0.57 5.23 17.48
C LEU A 77 0.52 5.54 18.98
N ASN A 78 0.15 4.56 19.82
CA ASN A 78 0.12 4.75 21.26
C ASN A 78 1.52 5.02 21.83
N GLN A 79 2.56 4.35 21.31
CA GLN A 79 3.96 4.61 21.66
C GLN A 79 4.42 6.02 21.23
N ASP A 80 4.05 6.47 20.03
CA ASP A 80 4.37 7.82 19.55
C ASP A 80 3.68 8.89 20.44
N VAL A 81 2.41 8.68 20.82
CA VAL A 81 1.70 9.56 21.76
C VAL A 81 2.39 9.61 23.12
N GLY A 82 2.69 8.44 23.71
CA GLY A 82 3.37 8.37 25.00
C GLY A 82 4.74 9.05 24.97
N ARG A 83 5.49 8.86 23.87
CA ARG A 83 6.79 9.53 23.65
C ARG A 83 6.63 11.04 23.60
N LEU A 84 5.67 11.57 22.85
CA LEU A 84 5.42 13.02 22.75
C LEU A 84 5.00 13.63 24.08
N ILE A 85 4.19 12.93 24.88
CA ILE A 85 3.81 13.36 26.23
C ILE A 85 5.04 13.40 27.15
N GLN A 86 5.87 12.35 27.13
CA GLN A 86 7.12 12.28 27.90
C GLN A 86 8.06 13.42 27.52
N TRP A 87 8.17 13.72 26.22
CA TRP A 87 8.93 14.85 25.71
C TRP A 87 8.37 16.19 26.19
N GLY A 88 7.04 16.31 26.34
CA GLY A 88 6.41 17.48 26.95
C GLY A 88 6.87 17.68 28.39
N TYR A 89 6.91 16.62 29.20
CA TYR A 89 7.43 16.69 30.57
C TYR A 89 8.91 17.08 30.61
N LEU A 90 9.72 16.50 29.71
CA LEU A 90 11.16 16.82 29.61
C LEU A 90 11.38 18.28 29.17
N ALA A 91 10.63 18.76 28.19
CA ALA A 91 10.70 20.14 27.71
C ALA A 91 10.37 21.15 28.81
N GLN A 92 9.39 20.84 29.67
CA GLN A 92 9.05 21.69 30.81
C GLN A 92 10.14 21.71 31.90
N GLN A 93 10.78 20.57 32.17
CA GLN A 93 11.78 20.46 33.25
C GLN A 93 13.17 20.95 32.84
N LYS A 94 13.61 20.62 31.62
CA LYS A 94 14.99 20.80 31.15
C LYS A 94 15.10 21.68 29.91
N GLY A 95 13.98 22.22 29.42
CA GLY A 95 13.94 22.93 28.14
C GLY A 95 14.12 22.01 26.94
N LEU A 96 14.15 22.59 25.73
CA LEU A 96 14.27 21.84 24.47
C LEU A 96 15.62 21.12 24.33
N ILE A 97 16.69 21.64 24.94
CA ILE A 97 18.02 21.02 24.96
C ILE A 97 17.96 19.62 25.60
N GLY A 98 17.05 19.42 26.57
CA GLY A 98 16.82 18.12 27.19
C GLY A 98 16.32 17.03 26.22
N LEU A 99 15.78 17.40 25.05
CA LEU A 99 15.34 16.45 24.02
C LEU A 99 16.48 15.91 23.15
N GLU A 100 17.66 16.54 23.10
CA GLU A 100 18.77 16.11 22.22
C GLU A 100 19.18 14.65 22.46
N ALA A 101 19.14 14.21 23.73
CA ALA A 101 19.43 12.84 24.11
C ALA A 101 18.37 11.84 23.61
N GLU A 102 17.12 12.29 23.45
CA GLU A 102 16.02 11.47 22.93
C GLU A 102 16.02 11.40 21.40
N VAL A 103 16.54 12.41 20.69
CA VAL A 103 16.71 12.40 19.22
C VAL A 103 17.53 11.20 18.77
N LYS A 104 18.63 10.90 19.48
CA LYS A 104 19.50 9.76 19.17
C LYS A 104 18.77 8.41 19.21
N LYS A 105 17.69 8.31 19.99
CA LYS A 105 16.90 7.07 20.11
C LYS A 105 15.88 6.91 18.99
N VAL A 106 15.54 7.99 18.27
CA VAL A 106 14.53 7.97 17.21
C VAL A 106 15.10 8.05 15.79
N GLN A 107 16.43 8.03 15.63
CA GLN A 107 17.13 8.08 14.32
C GLN A 107 16.69 7.00 13.32
N GLY A 108 16.07 5.91 13.77
CA GLY A 108 15.48 4.90 12.87
C GLY A 108 14.20 5.33 12.16
N ASP A 109 13.61 6.47 12.55
CA ASP A 109 12.43 7.07 11.95
C ASP A 109 12.77 8.43 11.35
N GLU A 110 12.85 8.49 10.02
CA GLU A 110 13.27 9.69 9.28
C GLU A 110 12.33 10.88 9.54
N PHE A 111 11.01 10.65 9.59
CA PHE A 111 10.04 11.73 9.77
C PHE A 111 10.11 12.31 11.19
N LEU A 112 10.17 11.44 12.20
CA LEU A 112 10.26 11.88 13.59
C LEU A 112 11.60 12.57 13.86
N SER A 113 12.71 12.03 13.33
CA SER A 113 14.03 12.65 13.49
C SER A 113 14.08 14.03 12.86
N PHE A 114 13.60 14.15 11.62
CA PHE A 114 13.51 15.43 10.93
C PHE A 114 12.67 16.44 11.73
N GLY A 115 11.52 16.04 12.25
CA GLY A 115 10.68 16.94 13.04
C GLY A 115 11.30 17.41 14.35
N VAL A 116 12.01 16.53 15.07
CA VAL A 116 12.69 16.95 16.31
C VAL A 116 13.92 17.83 16.00
N GLU A 117 14.64 17.59 14.91
CA GLU A 117 15.75 18.45 14.48
C GLU A 117 15.28 19.88 14.15
N ASN A 118 14.15 20.02 13.45
CA ASN A 118 13.53 21.33 13.20
C ASN A 118 13.06 21.99 14.50
N LEU A 119 12.47 21.22 15.43
CA LEU A 119 12.10 21.72 16.76
C LEU A 119 13.32 22.26 17.53
N LEU A 120 14.44 21.53 17.52
CA LEU A 120 15.69 21.92 18.21
C LEU A 120 16.37 23.14 17.56
N SER A 121 16.17 23.31 16.25
CA SER A 121 16.66 24.48 15.50
C SER A 121 15.88 25.76 15.82
N GLY A 122 14.81 25.67 16.61
CA GLY A 122 14.07 26.82 17.14
C GLY A 122 12.98 27.35 16.22
N TYR A 123 12.51 26.55 15.27
CA TYR A 123 11.36 26.88 14.43
C TYR A 123 10.13 27.14 15.30
N THR A 124 9.32 28.14 14.91
CA THR A 124 8.04 28.41 15.58
C THR A 124 7.04 27.29 15.31
N GLY A 125 5.97 27.20 16.12
CA GLY A 125 4.94 26.17 15.94
C GLY A 125 4.27 26.20 14.56
N GLU A 126 4.11 27.39 13.96
CA GLU A 126 3.52 27.57 12.64
C GLU A 126 4.47 27.12 11.52
N GLU A 127 5.74 27.58 11.55
CA GLU A 127 6.75 27.17 10.56
C GLU A 127 7.02 25.66 10.62
N LEU A 128 7.05 25.09 11.83
CA LEU A 128 7.23 23.65 12.04
C LEU A 128 6.05 22.87 11.47
N ARG A 129 4.81 23.35 11.69
CA ARG A 129 3.60 22.75 11.14
C ARG A 129 3.65 22.72 9.62
N GLU A 130 3.87 23.88 8.99
CA GLU A 130 3.92 24.00 7.53
C GLU A 130 4.96 23.05 6.93
N THR A 131 6.17 23.05 7.50
CA THR A 131 7.28 22.22 7.03
C THR A 131 6.95 20.73 7.14
N LEU A 132 6.38 20.29 8.26
CA LEU A 132 6.07 18.89 8.49
C LEU A 132 4.83 18.40 7.74
N GLU A 133 3.81 19.25 7.56
CA GLU A 133 2.65 18.94 6.71
C GLU A 133 3.07 18.76 5.25
N ILE A 134 3.89 19.68 4.71
CA ILE A 134 4.47 19.53 3.37
C ILE A 134 5.28 18.24 3.27
N THR A 135 6.12 17.95 4.27
CA THR A 135 6.95 16.74 4.27
C THR A 135 6.11 15.47 4.31
N ALA A 136 5.05 15.46 5.12
CA ALA A 136 4.13 14.33 5.23
C ALA A 136 3.39 14.09 3.90
N ASP A 137 2.87 15.15 3.28
CA ASP A 137 2.12 15.09 2.04
C ASP A 137 3.00 14.68 0.86
N LYS A 138 4.19 15.28 0.72
CA LYS A 138 5.13 14.90 -0.35
C LYS A 138 5.68 13.49 -0.19
N THR A 139 5.86 13.04 1.05
CA THR A 139 6.23 11.64 1.31
C THR A 139 5.10 10.69 0.94
N PHE A 140 3.85 11.03 1.28
CA PHE A 140 2.68 10.26 0.91
C PHE A 140 2.51 10.18 -0.61
N GLU A 141 2.54 11.31 -1.32
CA GLU A 141 2.43 11.38 -2.79
C GLU A 141 3.49 10.51 -3.47
N ARG A 142 4.75 10.64 -3.08
CA ARG A 142 5.87 9.88 -3.64
C ARG A 142 5.73 8.38 -3.39
N ASN A 143 5.31 7.98 -2.19
CA ASN A 143 5.17 6.58 -1.82
C ASN A 143 3.89 5.94 -2.37
N LEU A 144 2.94 6.74 -2.86
CA LEU A 144 1.70 6.27 -3.49
C LEU A 144 1.90 5.88 -4.97
N VAL A 145 2.94 6.39 -5.63
CA VAL A 145 3.24 6.10 -7.04
C VAL A 145 3.19 4.61 -7.38
N PRO A 146 3.83 3.70 -6.63
CA PRO A 146 3.77 2.25 -6.92
C PRO A 146 2.34 1.69 -6.85
N ALA A 147 1.54 2.15 -5.89
CA ALA A 147 0.15 1.72 -5.74
C ALA A 147 -0.72 2.20 -6.92
N ASN A 148 -0.50 3.43 -7.37
CA ASN A 148 -1.20 3.99 -8.54
C ASN A 148 -0.85 3.24 -9.82
N ILE A 149 0.42 2.87 -10.01
CA ILE A 149 0.86 2.05 -11.16
C ILE A 149 0.17 0.68 -11.12
N LEU A 150 0.17 -0.02 -9.97
CA LEU A 150 -0.53 -1.31 -9.85
C LEU A 150 -2.03 -1.20 -10.10
N LYS A 151 -2.66 -0.10 -9.66
CA LYS A 151 -4.07 0.19 -9.96
C LYS A 151 -4.30 0.39 -11.46
N GLY A 152 -3.41 1.12 -12.13
CA GLY A 152 -3.40 1.29 -13.59
C GLY A 152 -3.26 -0.06 -14.32
N MET A 153 -2.27 -0.87 -13.93
CA MET A 153 -2.10 -2.23 -14.45
C MET A 153 -3.36 -3.08 -14.29
N GLY A 154 -4.03 -2.98 -13.13
CA GLY A 154 -5.27 -3.70 -12.86
C GLY A 154 -6.45 -3.27 -13.74
N ALA A 155 -6.46 -2.02 -14.22
CA ALA A 155 -7.43 -1.54 -15.21
C ALA A 155 -7.05 -1.97 -16.63
N THR A 156 -5.76 -2.05 -16.95
CA THR A 156 -5.23 -2.40 -18.27
C THR A 156 -5.28 -3.91 -18.54
N ALA A 157 -5.08 -4.77 -17.55
CA ALA A 157 -5.03 -6.23 -17.75
C ALA A 157 -6.31 -6.83 -18.36
N PRO A 158 -7.53 -6.48 -17.90
CA PRO A 158 -8.76 -6.94 -18.55
C PRO A 158 -8.92 -6.40 -19.98
N ALA A 159 -8.39 -5.20 -20.28
CA ALA A 159 -8.42 -4.64 -21.62
C ALA A 159 -7.58 -5.46 -22.60
N PHE A 160 -6.38 -5.91 -22.20
CA PHE A 160 -5.62 -6.88 -23.00
C PHE A 160 -6.30 -8.25 -23.09
N GLY A 161 -7.06 -8.64 -22.06
CA GLY A 161 -7.95 -9.80 -22.13
C GLY A 161 -8.94 -9.69 -23.29
N MET A 162 -9.62 -8.54 -23.41
CA MET A 162 -10.57 -8.24 -24.50
C MET A 162 -9.89 -8.18 -25.87
N ILE A 163 -8.69 -7.59 -25.97
CA ILE A 163 -7.89 -7.62 -27.21
C ILE A 163 -7.59 -9.06 -27.61
N GLY A 164 -7.20 -9.90 -26.65
CA GLY A 164 -6.97 -11.32 -26.88
C GLY A 164 -8.23 -12.06 -27.36
N THR A 165 -9.41 -11.68 -26.87
CA THR A 165 -10.69 -12.20 -27.35
C THR A 165 -10.91 -11.86 -28.84
N LEU A 166 -10.61 -10.62 -29.24
CA LEU A 166 -10.69 -10.21 -30.64
C LEU A 166 -9.71 -11.00 -31.51
N VAL A 167 -8.48 -11.21 -31.06
CA VAL A 167 -7.48 -12.02 -31.78
C VAL A 167 -7.96 -13.46 -31.93
N GLY A 168 -8.47 -14.09 -30.87
CA GLY A 168 -8.98 -15.46 -30.92
C GLY A 168 -10.19 -15.60 -31.85
N LEU A 169 -11.09 -14.60 -31.87
CA LEU A 169 -12.21 -14.55 -32.82
C LEU A 169 -11.73 -14.41 -34.27
N ILE A 170 -10.71 -13.59 -34.55
CA ILE A 170 -10.13 -13.46 -35.90
C ILE A 170 -9.56 -14.81 -36.35
N ILE A 171 -8.82 -15.51 -35.48
CA ILE A 171 -8.28 -16.84 -35.77
C ILE A 171 -9.40 -17.83 -36.07
N MET A 172 -10.42 -17.88 -35.20
CA MET A 172 -11.58 -18.75 -35.37
C MET A 172 -12.28 -18.51 -36.72
N LEU A 173 -12.51 -17.24 -37.08
CA LEU A 173 -13.14 -16.88 -38.35
C LEU A 173 -12.25 -17.16 -39.57
N SER A 174 -10.93 -17.16 -39.42
CA SER A 174 -10.01 -17.53 -40.51
C SER A 174 -10.06 -19.03 -40.84
N SER A 175 -10.45 -19.86 -39.87
CA SER A 175 -10.66 -21.30 -40.03
C SER A 175 -12.11 -21.67 -40.34
N LEU A 176 -12.96 -20.70 -40.69
CA LEU A 176 -14.37 -20.94 -40.98
C LEU A 176 -14.50 -21.78 -42.27
N GLY A 177 -15.05 -22.99 -42.14
CA GLY A 177 -15.14 -23.98 -43.22
C GLY A 177 -14.05 -25.06 -43.20
N ALA A 178 -13.12 -25.00 -42.24
CA ALA A 178 -12.16 -26.07 -41.94
C ALA A 178 -12.73 -27.10 -40.95
N ASP A 179 -11.90 -28.01 -40.43
CA ASP A 179 -12.29 -29.01 -39.44
C ASP A 179 -12.80 -28.31 -38.15
N PRO A 180 -13.96 -28.71 -37.58
CA PRO A 180 -14.48 -28.16 -36.32
C PRO A 180 -13.47 -28.09 -35.17
N LYS A 181 -12.42 -28.93 -35.19
CA LYS A 181 -11.33 -28.88 -34.22
C LYS A 181 -10.53 -27.57 -34.28
N ASP A 182 -10.32 -27.00 -35.46
CA ASP A 182 -9.53 -25.78 -35.64
C ASP A 182 -10.27 -24.55 -35.10
N LEU A 183 -11.61 -24.56 -35.17
CA LEU A 183 -12.46 -23.54 -34.54
C LEU A 183 -12.31 -23.51 -33.02
N GLY A 184 -12.14 -24.69 -32.40
CA GLY A 184 -11.96 -24.82 -30.96
C GLY A 184 -10.69 -24.15 -30.43
N ILE A 185 -9.63 -24.10 -31.24
CA ILE A 185 -8.35 -23.48 -30.86
C ILE A 185 -8.52 -21.96 -30.70
N GLY A 186 -9.14 -21.29 -31.68
CA GLY A 186 -9.37 -19.84 -31.64
C GLY A 186 -10.29 -19.42 -30.48
N LEU A 187 -11.34 -20.21 -30.21
CA LEU A 187 -12.24 -19.97 -29.09
C LEU A 187 -11.53 -20.15 -27.73
N ALA A 188 -10.70 -21.19 -27.59
CA ALA A 188 -9.95 -21.43 -26.36
C ALA A 188 -9.02 -20.26 -26.02
N VAL A 189 -8.29 -19.72 -27.00
CA VAL A 189 -7.46 -18.52 -26.83
C VAL A 189 -8.31 -17.34 -26.38
N ALA A 190 -9.43 -17.07 -27.05
CA ALA A 190 -10.30 -15.94 -26.73
C ALA A 190 -10.85 -15.95 -25.29
N LEU A 191 -11.20 -17.14 -24.79
CA LEU A 191 -11.71 -17.32 -23.44
C LEU A 191 -10.58 -17.27 -22.40
N ASN A 192 -9.42 -17.89 -22.69
CA ASN A 192 -8.27 -17.90 -21.78
C ASN A 192 -7.69 -16.49 -21.57
N THR A 193 -7.61 -15.65 -22.60
CA THR A 193 -7.14 -14.26 -22.44
C THR A 193 -8.04 -13.44 -21.52
N THR A 194 -9.36 -13.59 -21.67
CA THR A 194 -10.35 -12.90 -20.84
C THR A 194 -10.21 -13.36 -19.39
N LEU A 195 -10.10 -14.67 -19.17
CA LEU A 195 -9.92 -15.27 -17.87
C LEU A 195 -8.65 -14.75 -17.17
N TYR A 196 -7.51 -14.81 -17.86
CA TYR A 196 -6.23 -14.35 -17.30
C TYR A 196 -6.24 -12.87 -16.97
N GLY A 197 -6.83 -12.03 -17.83
CA GLY A 197 -6.93 -10.59 -17.60
C GLY A 197 -7.69 -10.26 -16.32
N VAL A 198 -8.85 -10.90 -16.12
CA VAL A 198 -9.68 -10.69 -14.93
C VAL A 198 -9.01 -11.24 -13.67
N LEU A 199 -8.47 -12.46 -13.72
CA LEU A 199 -7.80 -13.08 -12.56
C LEU A 199 -6.58 -12.28 -12.13
N PHE A 200 -5.73 -11.88 -13.08
CA PHE A 200 -4.52 -11.11 -12.79
C PHE A 200 -4.87 -9.74 -12.20
N ALA A 201 -5.86 -9.05 -12.75
CA ALA A 201 -6.34 -7.78 -12.23
C ALA A 201 -6.93 -7.90 -10.82
N ARG A 202 -7.87 -8.82 -10.61
CA ARG A 202 -8.73 -8.87 -9.42
C ARG A 202 -8.11 -9.62 -8.25
N LEU A 203 -7.24 -10.60 -8.51
CA LEU A 203 -6.62 -11.40 -7.44
C LEU A 203 -5.24 -10.89 -7.04
N ILE A 204 -4.53 -10.20 -7.93
CA ILE A 204 -3.14 -9.79 -7.70
C ILE A 204 -3.01 -8.27 -7.68
N LEU A 205 -3.26 -7.60 -8.81
CA LEU A 205 -2.90 -6.20 -9.00
C LEU A 205 -3.73 -5.24 -8.12
N ILE A 206 -5.06 -5.33 -8.19
CA ILE A 206 -5.96 -4.44 -7.46
C ILE A 206 -5.83 -4.63 -5.93
N PRO A 207 -5.85 -5.87 -5.38
CA PRO A 207 -5.65 -6.06 -3.94
C PRO A 207 -4.28 -5.55 -3.45
N ALA A 208 -3.21 -5.74 -4.23
CA ALA A 208 -1.90 -5.21 -3.89
C ALA A 208 -1.89 -3.68 -3.87
N ALA A 209 -2.49 -3.03 -4.88
CA ALA A 209 -2.64 -1.59 -4.93
C ALA A 209 -3.43 -1.05 -3.72
N SER A 210 -4.60 -1.60 -3.43
CA SER A 210 -5.44 -1.19 -2.30
C SER A 210 -4.72 -1.33 -0.96
N LYS A 211 -4.00 -2.44 -0.75
CA LYS A 211 -3.27 -2.66 0.50
C LYS A 211 -2.09 -1.70 0.67
N LEU A 212 -1.38 -1.38 -0.41
CA LEU A 212 -0.31 -0.38 -0.40
C LEU A 212 -0.87 1.02 -0.11
N THR A 213 -1.93 1.43 -0.79
CA THR A 213 -2.61 2.71 -0.52
C THR A 213 -3.04 2.82 0.93
N GLN A 214 -3.67 1.78 1.48
CA GLN A 214 -4.10 1.77 2.88
C GLN A 214 -2.91 1.93 3.85
N ARG A 215 -1.77 1.28 3.58
CA ARG A 215 -0.57 1.44 4.40
C ARG A 215 -0.03 2.86 4.36
N GLN A 216 0.01 3.49 3.18
CA GLN A 216 0.44 4.88 3.05
C GLN A 216 -0.52 5.84 3.76
N GLN A 217 -1.83 5.58 3.73
CA GLN A 217 -2.82 6.36 4.50
C GLN A 217 -2.58 6.25 6.00
N ILE A 218 -2.27 5.05 6.51
CA ILE A 218 -1.92 4.86 7.93
C ILE A 218 -0.63 5.60 8.29
N GLN A 219 0.40 5.60 7.42
CA GLN A 219 1.61 6.39 7.64
C GLN A 219 1.33 7.90 7.63
N ARG A 220 0.54 8.38 6.67
CA ARG A 220 0.18 9.81 6.59
C ARG A 220 -0.52 10.27 7.88
N PHE A 221 -1.49 9.50 8.35
CA PHE A 221 -2.15 9.76 9.63
C PHE A 221 -1.17 9.78 10.81
N ARG A 222 -0.21 8.86 10.84
CA ARG A 222 0.85 8.85 11.85
C ARG A 222 1.72 10.11 11.77
N HIS A 223 2.08 10.56 10.58
CA HIS A 223 2.84 11.79 10.38
C HIS A 223 2.05 13.02 10.86
N GLU A 224 0.76 13.12 10.52
CA GLU A 224 -0.13 14.18 11.01
C GLU A 224 -0.16 14.22 12.55
N LEU A 225 -0.30 13.06 13.18
CA LEU A 225 -0.28 12.93 14.64
C LEU A 225 1.05 13.37 15.24
N ILE A 226 2.18 12.97 14.65
CA ILE A 226 3.52 13.40 15.09
C ILE A 226 3.70 14.90 14.92
N THR A 227 3.28 15.47 13.78
CA THR A 227 3.33 16.91 13.51
C THR A 227 2.62 17.69 14.60
N GLU A 228 1.37 17.34 14.91
CA GLU A 228 0.60 18.00 15.98
C GLU A 228 1.28 17.92 17.33
N GLY A 229 1.85 16.75 17.66
CA GLY A 229 2.64 16.57 18.87
C GLY A 229 3.83 17.52 18.96
N LEU A 230 4.64 17.57 17.89
CA LEU A 230 5.84 18.41 17.84
C LEU A 230 5.51 19.91 17.85
N VAL A 231 4.42 20.32 17.18
CA VAL A 231 3.94 21.71 17.21
C VAL A 231 3.56 22.12 18.63
N MET A 232 2.84 21.28 19.36
CA MET A 232 2.50 21.57 20.76
C MET A 232 3.72 21.64 21.68
N LEU A 233 4.78 20.88 21.38
CA LEU A 233 6.07 20.98 22.08
C LEU A 233 6.76 22.31 21.77
N ALA A 234 6.76 22.76 20.52
CA ALA A 234 7.29 24.07 20.12
C ALA A 234 6.55 25.23 20.83
N GLU A 235 5.23 25.12 20.93
CA GLU A 235 4.36 26.06 21.64
C GLU A 235 4.43 25.96 23.18
N ARG A 236 5.22 25.02 23.72
CA ARG A 236 5.37 24.79 25.17
C ARG A 236 4.04 24.54 25.89
N ARG A 237 3.11 23.84 25.24
CA ARG A 237 1.83 23.43 25.85
C ARG A 237 2.06 22.46 27.02
N SER A 238 1.10 22.40 27.95
CA SER A 238 1.22 21.48 29.08
C SER A 238 1.11 20.02 28.62
N PRO A 239 1.83 19.07 29.25
CA PRO A 239 1.75 17.64 28.90
C PRO A 239 0.34 17.07 28.96
N ARG A 240 -0.49 17.57 29.89
CA ARG A 240 -1.91 17.20 29.98
C ARG A 240 -2.68 17.69 28.75
N TYR A 241 -2.46 18.94 28.31
CA TYR A 241 -3.08 19.45 27.08
C TYR A 241 -2.64 18.65 25.85
N ILE A 242 -1.35 18.32 25.76
CA ILE A 242 -0.82 17.46 24.69
C ILE A 242 -1.55 16.12 24.69
N ALA A 243 -1.65 15.44 25.83
CA ALA A 243 -2.33 14.16 25.91
C ALA A 243 -3.82 14.23 25.51
N ASP A 244 -4.56 15.22 26.00
CA ASP A 244 -5.97 15.41 25.67
C ASP A 244 -6.16 15.66 24.16
N ARG A 245 -5.28 16.49 23.57
CA ARG A 245 -5.29 16.76 22.14
C ARG A 245 -4.93 15.53 21.33
N MET A 246 -3.88 14.79 21.69
CA MET A 246 -3.47 13.56 20.99
C MET A 246 -4.55 12.46 21.09
N ASN A 247 -5.23 12.35 22.23
CA ASN A 247 -6.36 11.45 22.43
C ASN A 247 -7.58 11.76 21.54
N SER A 248 -7.69 12.99 21.02
CA SER A 248 -8.74 13.32 20.05
C SER A 248 -8.50 12.72 18.66
N PHE A 249 -7.24 12.38 18.32
CA PHE A 249 -6.89 11.67 17.08
C PHE A 249 -7.06 10.14 17.22
N LEU A 250 -6.97 9.62 18.44
CA LEU A 250 -7.02 8.19 18.69
C LEU A 250 -8.47 7.66 18.75
N ASP A 251 -8.67 6.44 18.23
CA ASP A 251 -9.90 5.66 18.44
C ASP A 251 -10.15 5.51 19.96
N PRO A 252 -11.39 5.69 20.46
CA PRO A 252 -11.72 5.59 21.87
C PRO A 252 -11.14 4.36 22.58
N ASN A 253 -10.99 3.24 21.88
CA ASN A 253 -10.49 1.98 22.43
C ASN A 253 -8.97 1.97 22.71
N ILE A 254 -8.21 2.91 22.14
CA ILE A 254 -6.74 2.97 22.25
C ILE A 254 -6.24 4.29 22.83
N ARG A 255 -7.14 5.09 23.40
CA ARG A 255 -6.78 6.35 24.06
C ARG A 255 -5.72 6.10 25.11
N PHE A 256 -4.74 6.99 25.11
CA PHE A 256 -3.65 7.00 26.05
C PHE A 256 -4.14 7.53 27.40
N ASP A 257 -4.00 6.72 28.43
CA ASP A 257 -4.37 7.08 29.80
C ASP A 257 -3.10 7.42 30.59
N ILE A 258 -2.88 8.71 30.82
CA ILE A 258 -1.73 9.21 31.57
C ILE A 258 -1.71 8.62 32.99
N ASP A 259 -2.89 8.48 33.62
CA ASP A 259 -3.00 8.13 35.02
C ASP A 259 -2.77 6.62 35.25
N LYS A 260 -2.92 5.79 34.20
CA LYS A 260 -2.55 4.37 34.22
C LYS A 260 -1.06 4.11 33.96
N GLN A 261 -0.38 4.96 33.20
CA GLN A 261 1.05 4.77 32.87
C GLN A 261 2.01 5.48 33.84
N ALA A 262 1.49 6.37 34.71
CA ALA A 262 2.24 6.97 35.81
C ALA A 262 2.33 6.09 37.07
N LYS A 263 1.69 4.90 37.07
CA LYS A 263 1.81 3.87 38.10
C LYS A 263 2.83 2.81 37.69
#